data_AF-A0A7J7NU28-F1
#
_entry.id   AF-A0A7J7NU28-F1
#
_cell.length_a   1.000
_cell.length_b   1.000
_cell.length_c   1.000
_cell.angle_alpha   90.00
_cell.angle_beta   90.00
_cell.angle_gamma   90.00
#
_symmetry.space_group_name_H-M   'P 1'
#
loop_
_entity.id
_entity.type
_entity.pdbx_description
1 polymer ?
#
loop_
_entity_poly.entity_id
_entity_poly.type
_entity_poly.pdbx_seq_one_letter_code
_entity_poly.pdbx_strand_id
1 'polypeptide(L)'
;MEALVESGLVRAIGVSNFSVRQIEELLQFANNVPAVNQVELHPFWRQDELVKFCQLKGIHVSAHTPLGVPVSLRGCLIVDRVVKMNLELLG
;
A
#
# COMPACT_ATOMS: atom_id res chain seq x y z
N MET A 1 -5.59 16.65 -11.31
CA MET A 1 -5.05 15.39 -11.88
C MET A 1 -6.00 14.73 -12.88
N GLU A 2 -7.31 14.77 -12.67
CA GLU A 2 -8.30 14.12 -13.57
C GLU A 2 -8.21 14.57 -15.04
N ALA A 3 -8.05 15.87 -15.30
CA ALA A 3 -7.85 16.40 -16.66
C ALA A 3 -6.67 15.77 -17.44
N LEU A 4 -5.65 15.23 -16.75
CA LEU A 4 -4.54 14.53 -17.42
C LEU A 4 -4.96 13.16 -17.96
N VAL A 5 -5.92 12.52 -17.30
CA VAL A 5 -6.54 11.28 -17.80
C VAL A 5 -7.44 11.61 -18.99
N GLU A 6 -8.27 12.65 -18.87
CA GLU A 6 -9.19 13.10 -19.93
C GLU A 6 -8.46 13.52 -21.20
N SER A 7 -7.31 14.19 -21.06
CA SER A 7 -6.44 14.57 -22.18
C SER A 7 -5.57 13.42 -22.70
N GLY A 8 -5.65 12.23 -22.11
CA GLY A 8 -4.90 11.05 -22.55
C GLY A 8 -3.40 11.09 -22.26
N LEU A 9 -2.93 12.04 -21.44
CA LEU A 9 -1.51 12.17 -21.07
C LEU A 9 -1.06 11.12 -20.07
N VAL A 10 -1.99 10.62 -19.25
CA VAL A 10 -1.75 9.51 -18.32
C VAL A 10 -2.87 8.49 -18.43
N ARG A 11 -2.55 7.21 -18.22
CA ARG A 11 -3.54 6.12 -18.27
C ARG A 11 -4.40 6.05 -17.01
N ALA A 12 -3.85 6.47 -15.87
CA ALA A 12 -4.51 6.40 -14.57
C ALA A 12 -3.87 7.41 -13.60
N ILE A 13 -4.61 7.73 -12.54
CA ILE A 13 -4.15 8.56 -11.43
C ILE A 13 -4.39 7.84 -10.11
N GLY A 14 -3.56 8.11 -9.12
CA GLY A 14 -3.64 7.50 -7.79
C GLY A 14 -3.14 8.45 -6.71
N VAL A 15 -3.12 7.96 -5.49
CA VAL A 15 -2.64 8.66 -4.30
C VAL A 15 -1.53 7.86 -3.62
N SER A 16 -0.85 8.50 -2.67
CA SER A 16 0.19 7.85 -1.87
C SER A 16 0.14 8.39 -0.45
N ASN A 17 0.30 7.52 0.54
CA ASN A 17 0.23 7.84 1.96
C ASN A 17 -1.12 8.41 2.42
N PHE A 18 -2.23 7.98 1.79
CA PHE A 18 -3.57 8.39 2.21
C PHE A 18 -4.15 7.38 3.21
N SER A 19 -4.69 7.90 4.31
CA SER A 19 -5.50 7.16 5.29
C SER A 19 -6.93 6.93 4.79
N VAL A 20 -7.67 6.04 5.46
CA VAL A 20 -9.09 5.78 5.17
C VAL A 20 -9.90 7.08 5.13
N ARG A 21 -9.80 7.90 6.17
CA ARG A 21 -10.51 9.19 6.27
C ARG A 21 -10.18 10.12 5.10
N GLN A 22 -8.91 10.23 4.72
CA GLN A 22 -8.52 11.09 3.60
C GLN A 22 -9.06 10.59 2.26
N ILE A 23 -9.14 9.26 2.08
CA ILE A 23 -9.77 8.68 0.89
C ILE A 23 -11.27 8.93 0.91
N GLU A 24 -11.95 8.78 2.05
CA GLU A 24 -13.37 9.10 2.19
C GLU A 24 -13.67 10.56 1.84
N GLU A 25 -12.89 11.50 2.37
CA GLU A 25 -12.99 12.92 2.05
C GLU A 25 -12.72 13.18 0.55
N LEU A 26 -11.70 12.56 -0.05
CA LEU A 26 -11.39 12.67 -1.47
C LEU A 26 -12.55 12.18 -2.36
N LEU A 27 -13.16 11.05 -2.01
CA LEU A 27 -14.26 10.45 -2.78
C LEU A 27 -15.56 11.27 -2.75
N GLN A 28 -15.67 12.28 -1.88
CA GLN A 28 -16.84 13.18 -1.87
C GLN A 28 -16.87 14.13 -3.07
N PHE A 29 -15.71 14.43 -3.66
CA PHE A 29 -15.60 15.41 -4.75
C PHE A 29 -14.81 14.92 -5.96
N ALA A 30 -14.08 13.80 -5.86
CA ALA A 30 -13.39 13.21 -7.00
C ALA A 30 -14.40 12.60 -7.99
N ASN A 31 -14.22 12.88 -9.28
CA ASN A 31 -14.99 12.23 -10.34
C ASN A 31 -14.44 10.84 -10.66
N ASN A 32 -13.12 10.67 -10.51
CA ASN A 32 -12.40 9.43 -10.75
C ASN A 32 -11.93 8.84 -9.42
N VAL A 33 -12.34 7.59 -9.15
CA VAL A 33 -11.78 6.81 -8.04
C VAL A 33 -10.27 6.62 -8.27
N PRO A 34 -9.40 6.91 -7.29
CA PRO A 34 -7.96 6.69 -7.44
C PRO A 34 -7.67 5.23 -7.78
N ALA A 35 -6.88 4.97 -8.82
CA ALA A 35 -6.57 3.61 -9.25
C ALA A 35 -5.68 2.88 -8.23
N VAL A 36 -4.84 3.61 -7.50
CA VAL A 36 -3.89 3.08 -6.51
C VAL A 36 -3.78 3.99 -5.30
N ASN A 37 -3.55 3.40 -4.13
CA ASN A 37 -2.99 4.06 -2.95
C ASN A 37 -1.66 3.37 -2.58
N GLN A 38 -0.55 4.06 -2.77
CA GLN A 38 0.78 3.53 -2.42
C GLN A 38 1.15 3.93 -0.97
N VAL A 39 1.34 2.95 -0.08
CA VAL A 39 1.56 3.17 1.36
C VAL A 39 2.65 2.27 1.94
N GLU A 40 3.18 2.63 3.12
CA GLU A 40 4.08 1.76 3.88
C GLU A 40 3.34 0.50 4.29
N LEU A 41 3.80 -0.65 3.85
CA LEU A 41 3.11 -1.91 4.13
C LEU A 41 4.10 -3.04 4.23
N HIS A 42 4.23 -3.64 5.40
CA HIS A 42 5.12 -4.79 5.62
C HIS A 42 4.55 -5.66 6.76
N PRO A 43 5.05 -6.90 6.98
CA PRO A 43 4.54 -7.80 8.01
C PRO A 43 4.43 -7.23 9.43
N PHE A 44 5.26 -6.24 9.79
CA PHE A 44 5.20 -5.52 11.07
C PHE A 44 4.27 -4.28 11.07
N TRP A 45 3.82 -3.84 9.89
CA TRP A 45 2.94 -2.70 9.70
C TRP A 45 1.96 -3.00 8.55
N ARG A 46 0.97 -3.86 8.85
CA ARG A 46 0.09 -4.48 7.84
C ARG A 46 -1.08 -3.62 7.39
N GLN A 47 -1.44 -2.59 8.16
CA GLN A 47 -2.55 -1.67 7.89
C GLN A 47 -3.84 -2.37 7.37
N ASP A 48 -4.26 -3.47 8.02
CA ASP A 48 -5.32 -4.36 7.48
C ASP A 48 -6.66 -3.63 7.22
N GLU A 49 -7.02 -2.63 8.04
CA GLU A 49 -8.21 -1.80 7.85
C GLU A 49 -8.14 -0.98 6.56
N LEU A 50 -7.01 -0.30 6.32
CA LEU A 50 -6.79 0.49 5.11
C LEU A 50 -6.80 -0.40 3.87
N VAL A 51 -6.15 -1.57 3.93
CA VAL A 51 -6.11 -2.52 2.81
C VAL A 51 -7.52 -2.99 2.46
N LYS A 52 -8.31 -3.38 3.46
CA LYS A 52 -9.70 -3.82 3.26
C LYS A 52 -10.57 -2.69 2.71
N PHE A 53 -10.41 -1.47 3.22
CA PHE A 53 -11.16 -0.31 2.75
C PHE A 53 -10.85 0.00 1.27
N CYS A 54 -9.56 0.05 0.90
CA CYS A 54 -9.14 0.26 -0.49
C CYS A 54 -9.70 -0.82 -1.42
N GLN A 55 -9.63 -2.11 -1.02
CA GLN A 55 -10.21 -3.22 -1.79
C GLN A 55 -11.71 -3.07 -2.01
N LEU A 56 -12.47 -2.70 -0.97
CA LEU A 56 -13.92 -2.46 -1.08
C LEU A 56 -14.27 -1.30 -2.01
N LYS A 57 -13.40 -0.29 -2.12
CA LYS A 57 -13.57 0.87 -3.02
C LYS A 57 -13.01 0.64 -4.42
N GLY A 58 -12.42 -0.54 -4.71
CA GLY A 58 -11.79 -0.83 -6.00
C GLY A 58 -10.43 -0.13 -6.20
N ILE A 59 -9.78 0.31 -5.12
CA ILE A 59 -8.48 0.98 -5.12
C ILE A 59 -7.39 -0.07 -4.89
N HIS A 60 -6.42 -0.17 -5.81
CA HIS A 60 -5.27 -1.05 -5.64
C HIS A 60 -4.34 -0.54 -4.53
N VAL A 61 -3.82 -1.42 -3.68
CA VAL A 61 -2.81 -1.04 -2.68
C VAL A 61 -1.43 -1.47 -3.16
N SER A 62 -0.51 -0.52 -3.26
CA SER A 62 0.89 -0.81 -3.56
C SER A 62 1.75 -0.54 -2.32
N ALA A 63 2.52 -1.54 -1.89
CA ALA A 63 3.42 -1.40 -0.77
C ALA A 63 4.70 -0.64 -1.17
N HIS A 64 5.01 0.46 -0.50
CA HIS A 64 6.39 0.92 -0.41
C HIS A 64 7.03 0.43 0.89
N THR A 65 8.35 0.35 0.92
CA THR A 65 9.11 -0.24 2.03
C THR A 65 8.58 -1.65 2.41
N PRO A 66 8.36 -2.57 1.45
CA PRO A 66 7.69 -3.85 1.73
C PRO A 66 8.47 -4.77 2.67
N LEU A 67 9.78 -4.49 2.84
CA LEU A 67 10.66 -5.21 3.74
C LEU A 67 10.85 -4.54 5.12
N GLY A 68 10.22 -3.38 5.34
CA GLY A 68 10.54 -2.50 6.46
C GLY A 68 11.92 -1.83 6.31
N VAL A 69 12.21 -0.86 7.18
CA VAL A 69 13.55 -0.27 7.27
C VAL A 69 14.40 -1.13 8.22
N PRO A 70 15.63 -1.52 7.84
CA PRO A 70 16.55 -2.18 8.76
C PRO A 70 16.94 -1.19 9.86
N VAL A 71 16.42 -1.41 11.07
CA VAL A 71 16.87 -0.67 12.25
C VAL A 71 18.23 -1.25 12.64
N SER A 72 19.30 -0.48 12.44
CA SER A 72 20.69 -0.93 12.64
C SER A 72 21.02 -1.40 14.06
N LEU A 73 20.14 -1.22 15.04
CA LEU A 73 20.23 -1.83 16.36
C LEU A 73 18.82 -2.20 16.86
N ARG A 74 18.56 -3.51 16.98
CA ARG A 74 17.35 -4.17 17.55
C ARG A 74 16.11 -4.22 16.65
N GLY A 75 16.01 -5.30 15.85
CA GLY A 75 14.78 -6.10 15.86
C GLY A 75 13.75 -5.92 14.74
N CYS A 76 14.12 -5.58 13.50
CA CYS A 76 13.22 -5.76 12.36
C CYS A 76 13.91 -6.61 11.29
N LEU A 77 13.60 -7.91 11.26
CA LEU A 77 14.20 -8.88 10.35
C LEU A 77 13.11 -9.75 9.72
N ILE A 78 12.58 -9.32 8.57
CA ILE A 78 11.96 -10.27 7.63
C ILE A 78 13.04 -11.20 7.08
N VAL A 79 14.29 -10.71 6.93
CA VAL A 79 15.44 -11.52 6.48
C VAL A 79 15.64 -12.74 7.38
N ASP A 80 15.63 -12.57 8.71
CA ASP A 80 15.80 -13.70 9.64
C ASP A 80 14.63 -14.69 9.63
N ARG A 81 13.40 -14.20 9.43
CA ARG A 81 12.21 -15.05 9.53
C ARG A 81 11.87 -15.77 8.22
N VAL A 82 12.15 -15.16 7.06
CA VAL A 82 12.04 -15.82 5.74
C VAL A 82 13.10 -16.92 5.59
N VAL A 83 14.32 -16.72 6.11
CA VAL A 83 15.33 -17.80 6.17
C VAL A 83 14.88 -18.93 7.09
N LYS A 84 14.24 -18.64 8.23
CA LYS A 84 13.70 -19.69 9.12
C LYS A 84 12.53 -20.48 8.52
N MET A 85 11.60 -19.83 7.84
CA MET A 85 10.47 -20.53 7.18
C MET A 85 10.91 -21.52 6.10
N ASN A 86 12.07 -21.31 5.46
CA ASN A 86 12.62 -22.27 4.49
C ASN A 86 13.35 -23.47 5.13
N LEU A 87 13.76 -23.38 6.40
CA LEU A 87 14.42 -24.48 7.11
C LEU A 87 13.40 -25.44 7.76
N GLU A 88 12.21 -24.97 8.12
CA GLU A 88 11.14 -25.80 8.69
C GLU A 88 10.39 -26.65 7.63
N LEU A 89 10.62 -26.40 6.33
CA LEU A 89 10.05 -27.19 5.22
C LEU A 89 11.01 -28.26 4.66
N LEU A 90 12.20 -28.42 5.26
CA LEU A 90 13.21 -29.43 4.92
C LEU A 90 13.47 -30.45 6.04
N GLY A 91 12.57 -30.54 7.02
CA GLY A 91 12.57 -31.55 8.09
C GLY A 91 11.41 -32.52 7.94
#